data_AF-A0A1G6MAA5-F1
#
_entry.id   AF-A0A1G6MAA5-F1
#
_cell.length_a   1.000
_cell.length_b   1.000
_cell.length_c   1.000
_cell.angle_alpha   90.00
_cell.angle_beta   90.00
_cell.angle_gamma   90.00
#
_symmetry.space_group_name_H-M   'P 1'
#
loop_
_entity.id
_entity.type
_entity.pdbx_description
1 polymer ?
#
loop_
_entity_poly.entity_id
_entity_poly.type
_entity_poly.pdbx_seq_one_letter_code
_entity_poly.pdbx_strand_id
1 'polypeptide(L)'
;MLTFLFELDKAIPQEDEPKYDAYTKGFIEGDLTIRASDSVLFQKSCMKVAELGIYLGQWMEQVQYGQNVHMNYETSDREEVILGFFYEEEDQWRISSSWQQFELQERISTTALVESVQRYLYELNKELRAIEYPVTFDQYLRGERVIQLSYKRLCDSKADTTSIEVYNESKQVGAVRGYYKNTLMRVLDFIPKVGSNIIYEIKDSKDNIRVIAKDVSRQRQRRILVTYIDNNDAEHEILVCDGKLLDANFLFTFTYKGEEYVVHKTSIGLGKLLRNGYVIADWNIRLEEDMYDIKMDVYDEDYIEDQYLLLGVFHAVLYG
;
A
#
# COMPACT_ATOMS: atom_id res chain seq x y z
N MET A 1 8.46 -22.46 10.36
CA MET A 1 8.11 -21.72 9.12
C MET A 1 6.91 -22.39 8.47
N LEU A 2 5.98 -21.65 7.86
CA LEU A 2 4.89 -22.24 7.07
C LEU A 2 5.30 -22.36 5.61
N THR A 3 4.81 -23.37 4.93
CA THR A 3 4.93 -23.48 3.46
C THR A 3 3.56 -23.75 2.88
N PHE A 4 3.13 -22.88 1.97
CA PHE A 4 1.90 -23.03 1.22
C PHE A 4 2.24 -23.63 -0.14
N LEU A 5 1.60 -24.74 -0.47
CA LEU A 5 1.67 -25.38 -1.78
C LEU A 5 0.26 -25.39 -2.34
N PHE A 6 0.11 -25.05 -3.61
CA PHE A 6 -1.20 -25.04 -4.26
C PHE A 6 -1.11 -25.57 -5.69
N GLU A 7 -2.24 -26.04 -6.20
CA GLU A 7 -2.44 -26.38 -7.60
C GLU A 7 -3.80 -25.83 -8.04
N LEU A 8 -3.82 -24.92 -9.03
CA LEU A 8 -5.05 -24.34 -9.53
C LEU A 8 -5.86 -25.37 -10.31
N ASP A 9 -7.17 -25.40 -10.12
CA ASP A 9 -8.07 -26.10 -11.03
C ASP A 9 -8.16 -25.32 -12.34
N LYS A 10 -7.40 -25.76 -13.34
CA LYS A 10 -7.25 -25.11 -14.65
C LYS A 10 -8.24 -25.64 -15.69
N ALA A 11 -9.33 -26.29 -15.28
CA ALA A 11 -10.34 -26.80 -16.23
C ALA A 11 -10.84 -25.66 -17.15
N ILE A 12 -10.47 -25.75 -18.43
CA ILE A 12 -10.90 -24.81 -19.47
C ILE A 12 -12.35 -25.18 -19.84
N PRO A 13 -13.31 -24.24 -19.77
CA PRO A 13 -14.70 -24.48 -20.16
C PRO A 13 -14.80 -24.83 -21.65
N GLN A 14 -15.85 -25.56 -22.04
CA GLN A 14 -16.04 -25.98 -23.43
C GLN A 14 -16.29 -24.77 -24.34
N GLU A 15 -16.12 -24.93 -25.67
CA GLU A 15 -16.07 -23.85 -26.68
C GLU A 15 -17.25 -22.84 -26.69
N ASP A 16 -18.36 -23.11 -25.98
CA ASP A 16 -19.53 -22.24 -25.85
C ASP A 16 -19.70 -21.60 -24.45
N GLU A 17 -18.77 -21.82 -23.52
CA GLU A 17 -18.74 -21.24 -22.18
C GLU A 17 -17.63 -20.17 -22.06
N PRO A 18 -17.81 -19.10 -21.26
CA PRO A 18 -16.76 -18.13 -21.02
C PRO A 18 -15.49 -18.85 -20.54
N LYS A 19 -14.31 -18.45 -21.04
CA LYS A 19 -12.99 -19.13 -20.90
C LYS A 19 -12.58 -19.64 -19.50
N TYR A 20 -13.28 -19.26 -18.43
CA TYR A 20 -13.12 -19.80 -17.08
C TYR A 20 -14.47 -19.88 -16.35
N ASP A 21 -14.94 -21.09 -16.01
CA ASP A 21 -16.20 -21.36 -15.29
C ASP A 21 -16.12 -20.87 -13.83
N ALA A 22 -14.93 -20.49 -13.38
CA ALA A 22 -14.70 -19.76 -12.14
C ALA A 22 -15.54 -18.46 -12.09
N TYR A 23 -15.71 -17.74 -13.20
CA TYR A 23 -16.51 -16.50 -13.21
C TYR A 23 -18.01 -16.75 -12.97
N THR A 24 -18.52 -17.91 -13.36
CA THR A 24 -19.90 -18.32 -13.15
C THR A 24 -20.13 -18.88 -11.74
N LYS A 25 -19.06 -19.27 -11.02
CA LYS A 25 -19.12 -19.96 -9.71
C LYS A 25 -18.40 -19.24 -8.55
N GLY A 26 -17.63 -18.17 -8.77
CA GLY A 26 -16.95 -17.38 -7.73
C GLY A 26 -15.44 -17.18 -7.94
N PHE A 27 -14.64 -17.54 -6.93
CA PHE A 27 -13.17 -17.50 -7.01
C PHE A 27 -12.63 -18.79 -7.65
N ILE A 28 -11.45 -18.70 -8.28
CA ILE A 28 -10.75 -19.90 -8.77
C ILE A 28 -10.46 -20.85 -7.62
N GLU A 29 -10.79 -22.13 -7.83
CA GLU A 29 -10.57 -23.20 -6.88
C GLU A 29 -9.25 -23.94 -7.16
N GLY A 30 -8.77 -24.70 -6.19
CA GLY A 30 -7.58 -25.52 -6.34
C GLY A 30 -7.31 -26.39 -5.13
N ASP A 31 -6.29 -27.22 -5.23
CA ASP A 31 -5.75 -27.94 -4.10
C ASP A 31 -4.83 -27.01 -3.30
N LEU A 32 -4.93 -27.07 -1.97
CA LEU A 32 -4.08 -26.32 -1.04
C LEU A 32 -3.51 -27.26 0.01
N THR A 33 -2.20 -27.21 0.18
CA THR A 33 -1.48 -27.87 1.29
C THR A 33 -0.70 -26.82 2.07
N ILE A 34 -0.93 -26.74 3.37
CA ILE A 34 -0.11 -25.96 4.28
C ILE A 34 0.75 -26.92 5.09
N ARG A 35 2.06 -26.70 5.07
CA ARG A 35 3.03 -27.43 5.88
C ARG A 35 3.56 -26.52 6.98
N ALA A 36 3.73 -27.06 8.18
CA ALA A 36 4.49 -26.44 9.24
C ALA A 36 5.81 -27.22 9.36
N SER A 37 6.91 -26.57 8.97
CA SER A 37 8.19 -27.23 8.78
C SER A 37 8.04 -28.43 7.83
N ASP A 38 8.40 -29.66 8.23
CA ASP A 38 8.29 -30.84 7.36
C ASP A 38 6.93 -31.54 7.41
N SER A 39 6.04 -31.15 8.34
CA SER A 39 4.76 -31.84 8.55
C SER A 39 3.62 -31.12 7.83
N VAL A 40 2.68 -31.88 7.26
CA VAL A 40 1.46 -31.33 6.66
C VAL A 40 0.53 -30.88 7.78
N LEU A 41 0.36 -29.56 7.92
CA LEU A 41 -0.58 -29.00 8.89
C LEU A 41 -2.01 -29.29 8.43
N PHE A 42 -2.36 -28.95 7.19
CA PHE A 42 -3.59 -29.44 6.56
C PHE A 42 -3.45 -29.49 5.04
N GLN A 43 -4.33 -30.28 4.41
CA GLN A 43 -4.47 -30.39 2.97
C GLN A 43 -5.94 -30.44 2.60
N LYS A 44 -6.35 -29.64 1.60
CA LYS A 44 -7.73 -29.60 1.14
C LYS A 44 -7.85 -29.29 -0.35
N SER A 45 -8.76 -30.00 -0.99
CA SER A 45 -9.15 -29.78 -2.40
C SER A 45 -10.33 -28.83 -2.51
N CYS A 46 -10.51 -28.25 -3.70
CA CYS A 46 -11.58 -27.31 -4.03
C CYS A 46 -11.58 -26.06 -3.12
N MET A 47 -10.38 -25.60 -2.76
CA MET A 47 -10.18 -24.38 -1.98
C MET A 47 -10.20 -23.17 -2.88
N LYS A 48 -10.88 -22.11 -2.47
CA LYS A 48 -10.84 -20.79 -3.14
C LYS A 48 -9.49 -20.12 -2.91
N VAL A 49 -8.46 -20.58 -3.62
CA VAL A 49 -7.05 -20.16 -3.43
C VAL A 49 -6.84 -18.66 -3.66
N ALA A 50 -7.54 -18.05 -4.62
CA ALA A 50 -7.47 -16.60 -4.81
C ALA A 50 -8.13 -15.81 -3.66
N GLU A 51 -9.23 -16.31 -3.10
CA GLU A 51 -9.90 -15.70 -1.94
C GLU A 51 -8.98 -15.73 -0.72
N LEU A 52 -8.38 -16.89 -0.43
CA LEU A 52 -7.36 -17.02 0.61
C LEU A 52 -6.20 -16.03 0.40
N GLY A 53 -5.73 -15.88 -0.85
CA GLY A 53 -4.71 -14.90 -1.21
C GLY A 53 -5.10 -13.45 -0.86
N ILE A 54 -6.37 -13.08 -0.99
CA ILE A 54 -6.85 -11.75 -0.58
C ILE A 54 -6.74 -11.57 0.94
N TYR A 55 -7.24 -12.54 1.72
CA TYR A 55 -7.16 -12.49 3.19
C TYR A 55 -5.72 -12.42 3.69
N LEU A 56 -4.85 -13.24 3.11
CA LEU A 56 -3.43 -13.27 3.44
C LEU A 56 -2.72 -11.97 3.05
N GLY A 57 -3.02 -11.42 1.87
CA GLY A 57 -2.48 -10.14 1.42
C GLY A 57 -2.88 -8.97 2.31
N GLN A 58 -4.16 -8.89 2.67
CA GLN A 58 -4.68 -7.86 3.58
C GLN A 58 -4.07 -7.94 4.99
N TRP A 59 -3.92 -9.16 5.52
CA TRP A 59 -3.27 -9.38 6.80
C TRP A 59 -1.78 -9.00 6.74
N MET A 60 -1.06 -9.50 5.73
CA MET A 60 0.37 -9.23 5.56
C MET A 60 0.63 -7.73 5.45
N GLU A 61 -0.21 -7.02 4.70
CA GLU A 61 -0.14 -5.56 4.58
C GLU A 61 -0.24 -4.88 5.95
N GLN A 62 -1.25 -5.21 6.75
CA GLN A 62 -1.43 -4.64 8.09
C GLN A 62 -0.23 -4.93 9.02
N VAL A 63 0.28 -6.16 8.99
CA VAL A 63 1.41 -6.59 9.82
C VAL A 63 2.72 -5.93 9.40
N GLN A 64 3.01 -5.83 8.10
CA GLN A 64 4.19 -5.11 7.59
C GLN A 64 4.18 -3.63 7.97
N TYR A 65 3.00 -3.07 8.21
CA TYR A 65 2.83 -1.73 8.72
C TYR A 65 2.83 -1.61 10.25
N GLY A 66 3.14 -2.70 10.97
CA GLY A 66 3.31 -2.71 12.43
C GLY A 66 2.02 -2.93 13.21
N GLN A 67 0.94 -3.38 12.56
CA GLN A 67 -0.30 -3.74 13.26
C GLN A 67 -0.29 -5.22 13.64
N ASN A 68 -0.59 -5.51 14.89
CA ASN A 68 -0.64 -6.87 15.43
C ASN A 68 -2.06 -7.44 15.37
N VAL A 69 -2.62 -7.53 14.16
CA VAL A 69 -4.02 -7.94 13.92
C VAL A 69 -4.15 -9.44 13.71
N HIS A 70 -5.14 -10.06 14.35
CA HIS A 70 -5.50 -11.44 14.06
C HIS A 70 -6.05 -11.57 12.64
N MET A 71 -5.72 -12.67 11.96
CA MET A 71 -6.36 -13.04 10.69
C MET A 71 -7.23 -14.26 10.92
N ASN A 72 -8.49 -14.18 10.48
CA ASN A 72 -9.41 -15.30 10.46
C ASN A 72 -9.91 -15.45 9.03
N TYR A 73 -9.55 -16.55 8.38
CA TYR A 73 -10.09 -16.94 7.10
C TYR A 73 -11.28 -17.86 7.32
N GLU A 74 -12.44 -17.38 6.88
CA GLU A 74 -13.74 -18.06 6.92
C GLU A 74 -14.29 -18.06 5.50
N THR A 75 -15.05 -19.10 5.13
CA THR A 75 -15.73 -19.16 3.84
C THR A 75 -17.24 -19.02 4.05
N SER A 76 -17.93 -18.44 3.08
CA SER A 76 -19.37 -18.10 3.21
C SER A 76 -20.28 -19.30 3.49
N ASP A 77 -19.80 -20.51 3.24
CA ASP A 77 -20.50 -21.77 3.45
C ASP A 77 -20.34 -22.34 4.87
N ARG A 78 -19.49 -21.74 5.73
CA ARG A 78 -19.23 -22.22 7.10
C ARG A 78 -18.98 -21.08 8.10
N GLU A 79 -19.61 -21.15 9.26
CA GLU A 79 -19.33 -20.24 10.39
C GLU A 79 -18.04 -20.60 11.17
N GLU A 80 -17.13 -21.39 10.59
CA GLU A 80 -15.92 -21.86 11.26
C GLU A 80 -14.67 -21.25 10.64
N VAL A 81 -13.75 -20.78 11.49
CA VAL A 81 -12.43 -20.29 11.07
C VAL A 81 -11.61 -21.45 10.51
N ILE A 82 -11.39 -21.42 9.19
CA ILE A 82 -10.61 -22.44 8.47
C ILE A 82 -9.13 -22.27 8.74
N LEU A 83 -8.63 -21.04 8.72
CA LEU A 83 -7.24 -20.72 9.03
C LEU A 83 -7.18 -19.44 9.86
N GLY A 84 -6.49 -19.50 10.99
CA GLY A 84 -6.35 -18.38 11.91
C GLY A 84 -4.88 -18.10 12.24
N PHE A 85 -4.50 -16.83 12.15
CA PHE A 85 -3.22 -16.31 12.67
C PHE A 85 -3.51 -15.45 13.88
N PHE A 86 -3.04 -15.91 15.05
CA PHE A 86 -3.28 -15.26 16.32
C PHE A 86 -1.97 -14.68 16.86
N TYR A 87 -1.85 -13.35 16.83
CA TYR A 87 -0.78 -12.65 17.51
C TYR A 87 -0.77 -12.98 19.00
N GLU A 88 0.41 -13.33 19.50
CA GLU A 88 0.76 -13.46 20.91
C GLU A 88 1.84 -12.43 21.27
N GLU A 89 2.40 -12.47 22.47
CA GLU A 89 3.45 -11.53 22.87
C GLU A 89 4.76 -11.76 22.10
N GLU A 90 5.64 -10.75 22.07
CA GLU A 90 7.01 -10.85 21.53
C GLU A 90 7.13 -11.24 20.04
N ASP A 91 6.30 -10.65 19.16
CA ASP A 91 6.31 -10.91 17.71
C ASP A 91 6.09 -12.39 17.34
N GLN A 92 5.38 -13.11 18.20
CA GLN A 92 5.04 -14.52 18.00
C GLN A 92 3.60 -14.69 17.54
N TRP A 93 3.38 -15.65 16.66
CA TRP A 93 2.07 -16.00 16.14
C TRP A 93 1.77 -17.47 16.40
N ARG A 94 0.58 -17.72 16.93
CA ARG A 94 -0.03 -19.05 16.95
C ARG A 94 -0.87 -19.24 15.70
N ILE A 95 -0.68 -20.36 15.03
CA ILE A 95 -1.42 -20.74 13.84
C ILE A 95 -2.37 -21.86 14.20
N SER A 96 -3.63 -21.76 13.79
CA SER A 96 -4.57 -22.87 13.90
C SER A 96 -5.40 -22.99 12.63
N SER A 97 -5.85 -24.21 12.36
CA SER A 97 -6.82 -24.49 11.31
C SER A 97 -7.84 -25.49 11.83
N SER A 98 -9.12 -25.31 11.49
CA SER A 98 -10.15 -26.32 11.78
C SER A 98 -9.89 -27.65 11.07
N TRP A 99 -9.04 -27.67 10.05
CA TRP A 99 -8.65 -28.88 9.31
C TRP A 99 -7.24 -29.38 9.66
N GLN A 100 -6.64 -28.85 10.73
CA GLN A 100 -5.29 -29.25 11.12
C GLN A 100 -5.22 -30.73 11.50
N GLN A 101 -4.17 -31.42 11.04
CA GLN A 101 -3.92 -32.83 11.35
C GLN A 101 -3.32 -33.02 12.75
N PHE A 102 -2.73 -31.95 13.30
CA PHE A 102 -2.15 -31.92 14.64
C PHE A 102 -2.20 -30.50 15.19
N GLU A 103 -2.10 -30.36 16.52
CA GLU A 103 -1.95 -29.05 17.16
C GLU A 103 -0.53 -28.53 16.99
N LEU A 104 -0.39 -27.40 16.31
CA LEU A 104 0.89 -26.72 16.19
C LEU A 104 1.24 -26.03 17.52
N GLN A 105 2.13 -26.64 18.30
CA GLN A 105 2.62 -26.06 19.55
C GLN A 105 3.64 -24.95 19.31
N GLU A 106 4.41 -25.04 18.22
CA GLU A 106 5.42 -24.05 17.86
C GLU A 106 4.80 -22.69 17.51
N ARG A 107 5.47 -21.63 17.95
CA ARG A 107 5.16 -20.26 17.53
C ARG A 107 6.01 -19.86 16.34
N ILE A 108 5.44 -19.01 15.49
CA ILE A 108 6.09 -18.52 14.29
C ILE A 108 6.32 -17.03 14.47
N SER A 109 7.55 -16.56 14.23
CA SER A 109 7.84 -15.15 14.29
C SER A 109 7.11 -14.38 13.19
N THR A 110 6.79 -13.11 13.45
CA THR A 110 6.19 -12.19 12.46
C THR A 110 6.94 -12.24 11.13
N THR A 111 8.27 -12.13 11.17
CA THR A 111 9.12 -12.17 9.96
C THR A 111 8.95 -13.46 9.17
N ALA A 112 9.04 -14.62 9.82
CA ALA A 112 8.93 -15.90 9.14
C ALA A 112 7.52 -16.13 8.56
N LEU A 113 6.48 -15.65 9.24
CA LEU A 113 5.10 -15.76 8.77
C LEU A 113 4.84 -14.86 7.57
N VAL A 114 5.30 -13.60 7.62
CA VAL A 114 5.24 -12.64 6.50
C VAL A 114 5.97 -13.19 5.28
N GLU A 115 7.18 -13.72 5.43
CA GLU A 115 7.94 -14.35 4.33
C GLU A 115 7.18 -15.53 3.71
N SER A 116 6.55 -16.36 4.55
CA SER A 116 5.76 -17.51 4.10
C SER A 116 4.56 -17.07 3.26
N VAL A 117 3.86 -16.01 3.70
CA VAL A 117 2.71 -15.44 2.98
C VAL A 117 3.16 -14.74 1.69
N GLN A 118 4.23 -13.95 1.74
CA GLN A 118 4.76 -13.27 0.57
C GLN A 118 5.13 -14.27 -0.54
N ARG A 119 5.76 -15.39 -0.18
CA ARG A 119 6.09 -16.45 -1.12
C ARG A 119 4.83 -17.08 -1.75
N TYR A 120 3.81 -17.34 -0.96
CA TYR A 120 2.53 -17.86 -1.46
C TYR A 120 1.90 -16.90 -2.47
N LEU A 121 1.77 -15.61 -2.10
CA LEU A 121 1.17 -14.59 -2.97
C LEU A 121 1.97 -14.41 -4.26
N TYR A 122 3.30 -14.47 -4.20
CA TYR A 122 4.16 -14.37 -5.36
C TYR A 122 3.92 -15.50 -6.37
N GLU A 123 4.00 -16.76 -5.91
CA GLU A 123 3.80 -17.92 -6.80
C GLU A 123 2.36 -17.97 -7.32
N LEU A 124 1.37 -17.67 -6.48
CA LEU A 124 -0.03 -17.63 -6.89
C LEU A 124 -0.26 -16.54 -7.96
N ASN A 125 0.25 -15.33 -7.73
CA ASN A 125 0.12 -14.22 -8.67
C ASN A 125 0.72 -14.56 -10.04
N LYS A 126 1.86 -15.26 -10.06
CA LYS A 126 2.49 -15.74 -11.30
C LYS A 126 1.59 -16.70 -12.07
N GLU A 127 0.97 -17.67 -11.39
CA GLU A 127 0.04 -18.60 -12.05
C GLU A 127 -1.25 -17.93 -12.52
N LEU A 128 -1.83 -17.03 -11.70
CA LEU A 128 -3.03 -16.27 -12.06
C LEU A 128 -2.80 -15.38 -13.29
N ARG A 129 -1.63 -14.73 -13.39
CA ARG A 129 -1.24 -13.96 -14.57
C ARG A 129 -1.11 -14.81 -15.82
N ALA A 130 -0.54 -16.01 -15.70
CA ALA A 130 -0.35 -16.90 -16.83
C ALA A 130 -1.68 -17.33 -17.48
N ILE A 131 -2.76 -17.31 -16.71
CA ILE A 131 -4.12 -17.61 -17.19
C ILE A 131 -4.97 -16.34 -17.40
N GLU A 132 -4.39 -15.14 -17.32
CA GLU A 132 -5.10 -13.86 -17.45
C GLU A 132 -6.29 -13.71 -16.47
N TYR A 133 -6.13 -14.24 -15.25
CA TYR A 133 -7.15 -14.11 -14.21
C TYR A 133 -7.27 -12.63 -13.74
N PRO A 134 -8.49 -12.11 -13.48
CA PRO A 134 -8.70 -10.71 -13.11
C PRO A 134 -8.10 -10.29 -11.77
N VAL A 135 -7.98 -11.22 -10.81
CA VAL A 135 -7.45 -10.92 -9.49
C VAL A 135 -5.94 -11.08 -9.56
N THR A 136 -5.23 -10.02 -9.18
CA THR A 136 -3.77 -10.04 -9.01
C THR A 136 -3.40 -9.62 -7.59
N PHE A 137 -2.19 -9.97 -7.18
CA PHE A 137 -1.65 -9.65 -5.86
C PHE A 137 -0.52 -8.62 -5.91
N ASP A 138 -0.35 -7.94 -7.03
CA ASP A 138 0.72 -6.95 -7.24
C ASP A 138 0.67 -5.81 -6.21
N GLN A 139 -0.53 -5.47 -5.76
CA GLN A 139 -0.77 -4.46 -4.72
C GLN A 139 -0.23 -4.82 -3.33
N TYR A 140 0.15 -6.08 -3.11
CA TYR A 140 0.74 -6.59 -1.86
C TYR A 140 2.22 -6.95 -2.01
N LEU A 141 2.70 -7.09 -3.25
CA LEU A 141 4.06 -7.49 -3.55
C LEU A 141 4.91 -6.24 -3.82
N ARG A 142 6.03 -6.14 -3.11
CA ARG A 142 7.01 -5.07 -3.28
C ARG A 142 8.21 -5.59 -4.04
N GLY A 143 8.77 -4.75 -4.90
CA GLY A 143 10.09 -4.96 -5.48
C GLY A 143 11.20 -4.78 -4.44
N GLU A 144 12.45 -4.86 -4.89
CA GLU A 144 13.58 -4.45 -4.07
C GLU A 144 13.49 -2.94 -3.82
N ARG A 145 13.73 -2.52 -2.57
CA ARG A 145 13.72 -1.09 -2.24
C ARG A 145 14.94 -0.42 -2.84
N VAL A 146 14.70 0.57 -3.71
CA VAL A 146 15.76 1.31 -4.42
C VAL A 146 16.05 2.67 -3.77
N ILE A 147 15.06 3.28 -3.13
CA ILE A 147 15.20 4.56 -2.40
C ILE A 147 14.41 4.49 -1.10
N GLN A 148 14.94 5.12 -0.04
CA GLN A 148 14.20 5.44 1.17
C GLN A 148 14.32 6.93 1.48
N LEU A 149 13.24 7.68 1.34
CA LEU A 149 13.16 9.08 1.77
C LEU A 149 12.52 9.18 3.14
N SER A 150 13.04 10.06 3.99
CA SER A 150 12.51 10.27 5.34
C SER A 150 12.59 11.72 5.78
N TYR A 151 11.64 12.13 6.62
CA TYR A 151 11.65 13.42 7.28
C TYR A 151 10.80 13.38 8.56
N LYS A 152 11.11 14.26 9.52
CA LYS A 152 10.35 14.36 10.78
C LYS A 152 9.69 15.73 10.91
N ARG A 153 8.49 15.78 11.48
CA ARG A 153 7.75 17.03 11.72
C ARG A 153 7.00 17.04 13.04
N LEU A 154 6.74 18.24 13.55
CA LEU A 154 5.93 18.44 14.75
C LEU A 154 4.45 18.14 14.48
N CYS A 155 3.79 17.52 15.47
CA CYS A 155 2.37 17.18 15.39
C CYS A 155 1.46 18.40 15.35
N ASP A 156 1.78 19.44 16.13
CA ASP A 156 0.93 20.64 16.30
C ASP A 156 1.02 21.65 15.14
N SER A 157 1.89 21.37 14.16
CA SER A 157 2.09 22.21 12.99
C SER A 157 0.94 22.04 11.98
N LYS A 158 -0.01 22.97 11.93
CA LYS A 158 -1.01 23.02 10.85
C LYS A 158 -0.38 23.26 9.48
N ALA A 159 0.70 24.02 9.44
CA ALA A 159 1.44 24.34 8.23
C ALA A 159 2.92 24.28 8.57
N ASP A 160 3.66 23.43 7.86
CA ASP A 160 5.10 23.22 8.03
C ASP A 160 5.88 24.42 7.47
N THR A 161 5.67 25.59 8.09
CA THR A 161 6.19 26.88 7.63
C THR A 161 7.70 27.04 7.83
N THR A 162 8.25 26.24 8.75
CA THR A 162 9.68 26.01 8.90
C THR A 162 10.10 24.93 7.92
N SER A 163 11.23 25.15 7.24
CA SER A 163 11.80 24.16 6.32
C SER A 163 12.12 22.86 7.08
N ILE A 164 11.62 21.74 6.57
CA ILE A 164 11.91 20.41 7.08
C ILE A 164 12.87 19.74 6.11
N GLU A 165 13.98 19.23 6.63
CA GLU A 165 14.98 18.54 5.81
C GLU A 165 14.52 17.12 5.44
N VAL A 166 14.81 16.73 4.21
CA VAL A 166 14.52 15.39 3.67
C VAL A 166 15.82 14.64 3.52
N TYR A 167 15.83 13.40 4.01
CA TYR A 167 16.98 12.52 4.02
C TYR A 167 16.72 11.31 3.14
N ASN A 168 17.68 10.97 2.30
CA ASN A 168 17.80 9.63 1.73
C ASN A 168 18.79 8.86 2.60
N GLU A 169 18.29 7.89 3.37
CA GLU A 169 19.02 7.26 4.47
C GLU A 169 19.64 8.31 5.42
N SER A 170 20.96 8.50 5.38
CA SER A 170 21.69 9.47 6.20
C SER A 170 22.04 10.77 5.47
N LYS A 171 21.81 10.85 4.16
CA LYS A 171 22.21 11.97 3.32
C LYS A 171 21.03 12.93 3.13
N GLN A 172 21.22 14.19 3.48
CA GLN A 172 20.26 15.24 3.13
C GLN A 172 20.16 15.37 1.60
N VAL A 173 18.95 15.22 1.07
CA VAL A 173 18.67 15.28 -0.37
C VAL A 173 17.74 16.43 -0.74
N GLY A 174 17.12 17.10 0.23
CA GLY A 174 16.23 18.22 -0.06
C GLY A 174 15.57 18.78 1.18
N ALA A 175 14.52 19.57 0.95
CA ALA A 175 13.69 20.10 2.00
C ALA A 175 12.25 20.29 1.54
N VAL A 176 11.31 20.18 2.48
CA VAL A 176 9.88 20.44 2.30
C VAL A 176 9.47 21.62 3.16
N ARG A 177 8.63 22.49 2.61
CA ARG A 177 8.11 23.65 3.33
C ARG A 177 6.71 24.02 2.87
N GLY A 178 5.82 24.28 3.81
CA GLY A 178 4.53 24.92 3.57
C GLY A 178 4.65 26.45 3.65
N TYR A 179 3.91 27.18 2.83
CA TYR A 179 3.79 28.63 2.97
C TYR A 179 2.39 29.12 2.56
N TYR A 180 2.06 30.31 3.06
CA TYR A 180 0.82 31.00 2.71
C TYR A 180 1.11 32.14 1.77
N LYS A 181 0.26 32.32 0.74
CA LYS A 181 0.38 33.46 -0.18
C LYS A 181 0.31 34.82 0.54
N ASN A 182 -0.45 34.90 1.62
CA ASN A 182 -0.53 36.07 2.50
C ASN A 182 -1.17 35.70 3.85
N THR A 183 -1.15 36.65 4.80
CA THR A 183 -1.72 36.48 6.14
C THR A 183 -3.22 36.19 6.13
N LEU A 184 -3.97 36.72 5.17
CA LEU A 184 -5.41 36.47 5.06
C LEU A 184 -5.69 34.99 4.75
N MET A 185 -4.96 34.40 3.81
CA MET A 185 -5.08 32.96 3.47
C MET A 185 -4.79 32.08 4.69
N ARG A 186 -3.80 32.44 5.50
CA ARG A 186 -3.52 31.75 6.77
C ARG A 186 -4.70 31.78 7.74
N VAL A 187 -5.44 32.88 7.81
CA VAL A 187 -6.62 32.99 8.69
C VAL A 187 -7.79 32.18 8.14
N LEU A 188 -7.97 32.14 6.82
CA LEU A 188 -9.06 31.39 6.18
C LEU A 188 -8.97 29.88 6.42
N ASP A 189 -7.77 29.31 6.57
CA ASP A 189 -7.54 27.90 6.91
C ASP A 189 -8.10 27.46 8.28
N PHE A 190 -8.41 28.41 9.17
CA PHE A 190 -9.08 28.10 10.43
C PHE A 190 -10.60 28.00 10.29
N ILE A 191 -11.16 28.28 9.11
CA ILE A 191 -12.59 28.23 8.83
C ILE A 191 -12.94 26.87 8.20
N PRO A 192 -13.73 26.01 8.88
CA PRO A 192 -13.99 24.63 8.44
C PRO A 192 -14.64 24.43 7.06
N LYS A 193 -15.09 25.51 6.41
CA LYS A 193 -15.75 25.48 5.09
C LYS A 193 -14.86 26.00 3.96
N VAL A 194 -13.70 26.57 4.28
CA VAL A 194 -12.71 27.00 3.31
C VAL A 194 -11.67 25.89 3.25
N GLY A 195 -11.43 25.33 2.06
CA GLY A 195 -10.38 24.30 1.88
C GLY A 195 -8.99 24.82 2.26
N SER A 196 -7.98 23.96 2.23
CA SER A 196 -6.62 24.34 2.59
C SER A 196 -6.07 25.40 1.63
N ASN A 197 -5.44 26.44 2.17
CA ASN A 197 -4.79 27.51 1.41
C ASN A 197 -3.25 27.46 1.56
N ILE A 198 -2.72 26.38 2.16
CA ILE A 198 -1.29 26.12 2.22
C ILE A 198 -0.80 25.73 0.84
N ILE A 199 0.32 26.32 0.43
CA ILE A 199 1.10 25.89 -0.73
C ILE A 199 2.34 25.18 -0.20
N TYR A 200 2.60 23.98 -0.69
CA TYR A 200 3.79 23.23 -0.32
C TYR A 200 4.83 23.33 -1.43
N GLU A 201 6.07 23.57 -1.06
CA GLU A 201 7.23 23.51 -1.95
C GLU A 201 8.17 22.40 -1.49
N ILE A 202 8.78 21.73 -2.46
CA ILE A 202 9.88 20.79 -2.24
C ILE A 202 11.08 21.29 -3.03
N LYS A 203 12.23 21.32 -2.36
CA LYS A 203 13.50 21.71 -2.94
C LYS A 203 14.49 20.56 -2.95
N ASP A 204 15.36 20.54 -3.96
CA ASP A 204 16.50 19.63 -4.02
C ASP A 204 17.65 20.09 -3.10
N SER A 205 18.73 19.30 -3.05
CA SER A 205 19.93 19.61 -2.25
C SER A 205 20.70 20.85 -2.72
N LYS A 206 20.35 21.42 -3.88
CA LYS A 206 20.93 22.66 -4.43
C LYS A 206 20.00 23.86 -4.23
N ASP A 207 18.93 23.71 -3.44
CA ASP A 207 17.89 24.70 -3.18
C ASP A 207 17.02 25.07 -4.41
N ASN A 208 17.04 24.25 -5.48
CA ASN A 208 16.12 24.43 -6.60
C ASN A 208 14.75 23.89 -6.24
N ILE A 209 13.69 24.62 -6.59
CA ILE A 209 12.31 24.15 -6.43
C ILE A 209 12.08 23.01 -7.44
N ARG A 210 11.64 21.86 -6.94
CA ARG A 210 11.27 20.69 -7.74
C ARG A 210 9.78 20.43 -7.75
N VAL A 211 9.08 20.77 -6.67
CA VAL A 211 7.62 20.62 -6.60
C VAL A 211 6.97 21.84 -5.99
N ILE A 212 5.82 22.23 -6.53
CA ILE A 212 4.86 23.12 -5.89
C ILE A 212 3.50 22.41 -5.87
N ALA A 213 2.94 22.16 -4.69
CA ALA A 213 1.62 21.55 -4.53
C ALA A 213 0.63 22.54 -3.91
N LYS A 214 -0.55 22.68 -4.50
CA LYS A 214 -1.61 23.57 -4.00
C LYS A 214 -2.99 22.92 -4.13
N ASP A 215 -3.81 23.08 -3.10
CA ASP A 215 -5.21 22.68 -3.16
C ASP A 215 -5.96 23.62 -4.14
N VAL A 216 -6.67 23.03 -5.11
CA VAL A 216 -7.49 23.72 -6.11
C VAL A 216 -8.94 23.23 -6.07
N SER A 217 -9.33 22.59 -4.98
CA SER A 217 -10.66 21.99 -4.80
C SER A 217 -11.77 23.01 -5.01
N ARG A 218 -12.80 22.58 -5.74
CA ARG A 218 -14.08 23.29 -5.87
C ARG A 218 -15.16 22.31 -5.41
N GLN A 219 -16.16 22.81 -4.67
CA GLN A 219 -17.19 22.04 -3.96
C GLN A 219 -17.44 20.61 -4.49
N ARG A 220 -17.41 19.62 -3.56
CA ARG A 220 -17.66 18.17 -3.68
C ARG A 220 -16.50 17.23 -4.02
N GLN A 221 -15.45 17.67 -4.70
CA GLN A 221 -14.32 16.77 -5.01
C GLN A 221 -12.99 17.45 -4.70
N ARG A 222 -12.15 16.78 -3.91
CA ARG A 222 -10.81 17.28 -3.59
C ARG A 222 -9.90 17.15 -4.81
N ARG A 223 -9.21 18.24 -5.14
CA ARG A 223 -8.33 18.35 -6.30
C ARG A 223 -7.07 19.12 -5.88
N ILE A 224 -5.92 18.52 -6.09
CA ILE A 224 -4.62 19.11 -5.76
C ILE A 224 -3.85 19.27 -7.06
N LEU A 225 -3.38 20.49 -7.34
CA LEU A 225 -2.46 20.72 -8.44
C LEU A 225 -1.03 20.57 -7.92
N VAL A 226 -0.28 19.66 -8.54
CA VAL A 226 1.15 19.44 -8.31
C VAL A 226 1.89 19.90 -9.56
N THR A 227 2.64 20.98 -9.46
CA THR A 227 3.59 21.41 -10.49
C THR A 227 4.94 20.77 -10.16
N TYR A 228 5.43 19.90 -11.05
CA TYR A 228 6.70 19.20 -10.92
C TYR A 228 7.70 19.70 -11.97
N ILE A 229 8.91 20.02 -11.55
CA ILE A 229 10.02 20.41 -12.43
C ILE A 229 11.01 19.25 -12.45
N ASP A 230 11.10 18.57 -13.59
CA ASP A 230 11.94 17.39 -13.74
C ASP A 230 13.44 17.73 -13.80
N ASN A 231 14.30 16.71 -13.92
CA ASN A 231 15.74 16.90 -13.97
C ASN A 231 16.24 17.58 -15.26
N ASN A 232 15.39 17.67 -16.28
CA ASN A 232 15.65 18.42 -17.52
C ASN A 232 15.06 19.85 -17.45
N ASP A 233 14.63 20.28 -16.27
CA ASP A 233 13.95 21.55 -16.01
C ASP A 233 12.66 21.74 -16.82
N ALA A 234 12.03 20.64 -17.26
CA ALA A 234 10.72 20.67 -17.87
C ALA A 234 9.64 20.68 -16.78
N GLU A 235 8.66 21.57 -16.94
CA GLU A 235 7.54 21.72 -16.02
C GLU A 235 6.36 20.82 -16.42
N HIS A 236 5.84 20.08 -15.45
CA HIS A 236 4.73 19.16 -15.57
C HIS A 236 3.63 19.55 -14.59
N GLU A 237 2.44 19.86 -15.12
CA GLU A 237 1.25 20.10 -14.29
C GLU A 237 0.47 18.79 -14.11
N ILE A 238 0.38 18.32 -12.87
CA ILE A 238 -0.25 17.05 -12.51
C ILE A 238 -1.42 17.35 -11.59
N LEU A 239 -2.60 16.88 -11.98
CA LEU A 239 -3.80 17.04 -11.19
C LEU A 239 -4.09 15.75 -10.43
N VAL A 240 -3.99 15.81 -9.11
CA VAL A 240 -4.32 14.70 -8.21
C VAL A 240 -5.76 14.86 -7.75
N CYS A 241 -6.61 13.90 -8.09
CA CYS A 241 -8.04 13.92 -7.84
C CYS A 241 -8.45 12.85 -6.83
N ASP A 242 -9.28 13.21 -5.86
CA ASP A 242 -9.94 12.25 -4.97
C ASP A 242 -10.90 11.37 -5.79
N GLY A 243 -10.79 10.06 -5.57
CA GLY A 243 -11.57 9.00 -6.18
C GLY A 243 -12.87 8.73 -5.44
N LYS A 244 -13.52 7.60 -5.73
CA LYS A 244 -14.69 7.15 -4.95
C LYS A 244 -14.23 6.50 -3.65
N LEU A 245 -14.74 6.99 -2.52
CA LEU A 245 -14.63 6.35 -1.20
C LEU A 245 -15.14 4.90 -1.27
N LEU A 246 -14.26 3.95 -1.02
CA LEU A 246 -14.59 2.56 -0.73
C LEU A 246 -13.95 2.26 0.63
N ASP A 247 -14.80 2.06 1.65
CA ASP A 247 -14.46 1.51 2.97
C ASP A 247 -13.27 2.16 3.71
N ALA A 248 -13.48 3.35 4.29
CA ALA A 248 -12.54 4.06 5.19
C ALA A 248 -11.13 4.36 4.63
N ASN A 249 -10.90 4.05 3.35
CA ASN A 249 -9.68 4.32 2.61
C ASN A 249 -9.91 5.48 1.63
N PHE A 250 -8.94 6.38 1.58
CA PHE A 250 -8.92 7.49 0.63
C PHE A 250 -8.17 7.04 -0.63
N LEU A 251 -8.80 7.23 -1.78
CA LEU A 251 -8.24 6.88 -3.08
C LEU A 251 -7.96 8.18 -3.83
N PHE A 252 -6.76 8.37 -4.36
CA PHE A 252 -6.48 9.48 -5.27
C PHE A 252 -5.94 8.94 -6.58
N THR A 253 -6.22 9.64 -7.67
CA THR A 253 -5.78 9.28 -9.02
C THR A 253 -5.11 10.46 -9.69
N PHE A 254 -4.07 10.18 -10.49
CA PHE A 254 -3.43 11.17 -11.34
C PHE A 254 -2.80 10.51 -12.57
N THR A 255 -2.46 11.32 -13.56
CA THR A 255 -1.78 10.86 -14.78
C THR A 255 -0.44 11.55 -14.91
N TYR A 256 0.61 10.80 -15.24
CA TYR A 256 1.95 11.31 -15.51
C TYR A 256 2.61 10.47 -16.60
N LYS A 257 3.29 11.12 -17.56
CA LYS A 257 3.93 10.45 -18.72
C LYS A 257 3.00 9.49 -19.50
N GLY A 258 1.68 9.76 -19.50
CA GLY A 258 0.68 8.94 -20.19
C GLY A 258 0.20 7.71 -19.43
N GLU A 259 0.68 7.48 -18.21
CA GLU A 259 0.27 6.37 -17.34
C GLU A 259 -0.65 6.85 -16.21
N GLU A 260 -1.56 5.98 -15.77
CA GLU A 260 -2.44 6.22 -14.63
C GLU A 260 -1.80 5.70 -13.33
N TYR A 261 -1.91 6.53 -12.29
CA TYR A 261 -1.40 6.25 -10.97
C TYR A 261 -2.52 6.33 -9.96
N VAL A 262 -2.45 5.44 -8.96
CA VAL A 262 -3.43 5.34 -7.90
C VAL A 262 -2.73 5.43 -6.56
N VAL A 263 -3.12 6.40 -5.75
CA VAL A 263 -2.68 6.56 -4.36
C VAL A 263 -3.77 5.99 -3.46
N HIS A 264 -3.42 4.96 -2.70
CA HIS A 264 -4.23 4.46 -1.60
C HIS A 264 -3.69 5.03 -0.29
N LYS A 265 -4.56 5.63 0.51
CA LYS A 265 -4.23 6.14 1.84
C LYS A 265 -5.22 5.59 2.84
N THR A 266 -4.73 5.00 3.92
CA THR A 266 -5.58 4.59 5.04
C THR A 266 -5.75 5.77 6.00
N SER A 267 -6.71 5.65 6.91
CA SER A 267 -6.91 6.66 7.97
C SER A 267 -5.74 6.72 8.97
N ILE A 268 -4.82 5.75 8.98
CA ILE A 268 -3.75 5.59 10.00
C ILE A 268 -2.36 5.85 9.39
N GLY A 269 -2.17 6.98 8.71
CA GLY A 269 -0.83 7.44 8.30
C GLY A 269 -0.09 6.58 7.26
N LEU A 270 -0.71 5.52 6.76
CA LEU A 270 -0.15 4.59 5.80
C LEU A 270 -0.70 4.85 4.40
N GLY A 271 0.05 4.43 3.40
CA GLY A 271 -0.45 4.40 2.05
C GLY A 271 0.60 3.97 1.05
N LYS A 272 0.12 3.81 -0.18
CA LYS A 272 0.86 3.24 -1.29
C LYS A 272 0.49 3.94 -2.57
N LEU A 273 1.47 4.01 -3.46
CA LEU A 273 1.34 4.50 -4.81
C LEU A 273 1.46 3.31 -5.76
N LEU A 274 0.45 3.15 -6.60
CA LEU A 274 0.40 2.11 -7.61
C LEU A 274 0.49 2.71 -9.01
N ARG A 275 1.22 2.01 -9.88
CA ARG A 275 1.23 2.21 -11.33
C ARG A 275 0.74 0.92 -11.97
N ASN A 276 -0.31 0.97 -12.78
CA ASN A 276 -0.88 -0.22 -13.43
C ASN A 276 -1.13 -1.41 -12.46
N GLY A 277 -1.50 -1.10 -11.21
CA GLY A 277 -1.73 -2.09 -10.14
C GLY A 277 -0.51 -2.56 -9.35
N TYR A 278 0.71 -2.19 -9.75
CA TYR A 278 1.95 -2.53 -9.04
C TYR A 278 2.33 -1.45 -8.04
N VAL A 279 2.76 -1.86 -6.84
CA VAL A 279 3.30 -0.92 -5.85
C VAL A 279 4.65 -0.40 -6.34
N ILE A 280 4.73 0.90 -6.61
CA ILE A 280 5.99 1.56 -6.98
C ILE A 280 6.60 2.33 -5.81
N ALA A 281 5.76 2.74 -4.85
CA ALA A 281 6.21 3.33 -3.60
C ALA A 281 5.18 3.09 -2.48
N ASP A 282 5.64 3.07 -1.24
CA ASP A 282 4.78 3.13 -0.06
C ASP A 282 5.29 4.15 0.95
N TRP A 283 4.44 4.44 1.94
CA TRP A 283 4.82 5.32 3.03
C TRP A 283 4.26 4.85 4.37
N ASN A 284 5.02 5.18 5.40
CA ASN A 284 4.69 4.91 6.77
C ASN A 284 4.89 6.17 7.61
N ILE A 285 3.83 6.59 8.29
CA ILE A 285 3.87 7.65 9.30
C ILE A 285 3.76 7.02 10.67
N ARG A 286 4.78 7.22 11.49
CA ARG A 286 4.80 6.79 12.89
C ARG A 286 4.79 8.01 13.79
N LEU A 287 4.00 7.94 14.86
CA LEU A 287 4.02 8.94 15.91
C LEU A 287 5.11 8.54 16.92
N GLU A 288 6.17 9.34 17.00
CA GLU A 288 7.23 9.23 17.98
C GLU A 288 7.16 10.46 18.91
N GLU A 289 6.61 10.28 20.11
CA GLU A 289 6.38 11.37 21.08
C GLU A 289 5.50 12.49 20.50
N ASP A 290 6.07 13.64 20.18
CA ASP A 290 5.43 14.82 19.59
C ASP A 290 5.78 15.03 18.10
N MET A 291 6.48 14.06 17.50
CA MET A 291 6.95 14.11 16.12
C MET A 291 6.33 13.00 15.27
N TYR A 292 5.87 13.35 14.08
CA TYR A 292 5.62 12.36 13.03
C TYR A 292 6.93 12.03 12.32
N ASP A 293 7.35 10.77 12.39
CA ASP A 293 8.41 10.19 11.56
C ASP A 293 7.78 9.64 10.28
N ILE A 294 8.10 10.26 9.15
CA ILE A 294 7.56 9.90 7.85
C ILE A 294 8.66 9.23 7.03
N LYS A 295 8.39 8.02 6.55
CA LYS A 295 9.26 7.25 5.67
C LYS A 295 8.52 6.88 4.39
N MET A 296 9.17 7.07 3.26
CA MET A 296 8.68 6.69 1.94
C MET A 296 9.71 5.78 1.28
N ASP A 297 9.31 4.55 0.98
CA ASP A 297 10.14 3.58 0.29
C ASP A 297 9.69 3.51 -1.18
N VAL A 298 10.65 3.51 -2.10
CA VAL A 298 10.42 3.40 -3.55
C VAL A 298 11.00 2.07 -4.02
N TYR A 299 10.26 1.36 -4.87
CA TYR A 299 10.59 0.01 -5.34
C TYR A 299 10.84 -0.08 -6.86
N ASP A 300 10.63 1.04 -7.57
CA ASP A 300 10.72 1.10 -9.03
C ASP A 300 11.86 2.04 -9.45
N GLU A 301 12.87 1.48 -10.12
CA GLU A 301 14.08 2.20 -10.56
C GLU A 301 13.77 3.34 -11.53
N ASP A 302 12.68 3.23 -12.31
CA ASP A 302 12.26 4.26 -13.27
C ASP A 302 11.99 5.62 -12.58
N TYR A 303 11.70 5.59 -11.27
CA TYR A 303 11.34 6.77 -10.48
C TYR A 303 12.47 7.29 -9.60
N ILE A 304 13.70 6.77 -9.74
CA ILE A 304 14.86 7.31 -9.02
C ILE A 304 15.05 8.80 -9.34
N GLU A 305 14.93 9.14 -10.61
CA GLU A 305 15.05 10.51 -11.09
C GLU A 305 13.82 11.37 -10.78
N ASP A 306 12.65 10.75 -10.67
CA ASP A 306 11.37 11.38 -10.36
C ASP A 306 11.03 11.33 -8.84
N GLN A 307 12.00 11.07 -7.95
CA GLN A 307 11.75 10.88 -6.51
C GLN A 307 11.03 12.06 -5.83
N TYR A 308 11.30 13.30 -6.28
CA TYR A 308 10.65 14.49 -5.73
C TYR A 308 9.20 14.60 -6.16
N LEU A 309 8.83 14.08 -7.34
CA LEU A 309 7.43 13.98 -7.74
C LEU A 309 6.67 13.05 -6.79
N LEU A 310 7.24 11.88 -6.50
CA LEU A 310 6.63 10.91 -5.58
C LEU A 310 6.42 11.53 -4.19
N LEU A 311 7.47 12.17 -3.65
CA LEU A 311 7.40 12.89 -2.38
C LEU A 311 6.38 14.04 -2.42
N GLY A 312 6.29 14.76 -3.55
CA GLY A 312 5.39 15.87 -3.78
C GLY A 312 3.92 15.46 -3.76
N VAL A 313 3.57 14.44 -4.53
CA VAL A 313 2.22 13.86 -4.57
C VAL A 313 1.84 13.33 -3.19
N PHE A 314 2.75 12.60 -2.55
CA PHE A 314 2.54 12.03 -1.24
C PHE A 314 2.28 13.12 -0.18
N HIS A 315 3.17 14.11 -0.07
CA HIS A 315 3.02 15.23 0.86
C HIS A 315 1.70 15.96 0.59
N ALA A 316 1.38 16.25 -0.67
CA ALA A 316 0.13 16.92 -1.02
C ALA A 316 -1.13 16.13 -0.56
N VAL A 317 -1.14 14.81 -0.76
CA VAL A 317 -2.24 13.92 -0.36
C VAL A 317 -2.30 13.73 1.17
N LEU A 318 -1.17 13.77 1.86
CA LEU A 318 -1.13 13.72 3.31
C LEU A 318 -1.83 14.91 3.96
N TYR A 319 -1.52 16.13 3.52
CA TYR A 319 -1.83 17.36 4.26
C TYR A 319 -3.00 18.20 3.74
N GLY A 320 -3.49 17.95 2.53
CA GLY A 320 -4.70 18.63 2.02
C GLY A 320 -6.01 18.06 2.55
#